data_AF-A0A550GU30-F1
#
_entry.id   AF-A0A550GU30-F1
#
_cell.length_a   1.000
_cell.length_b   1.000
_cell.length_c   1.000
_cell.angle_alpha   90.00
_cell.angle_beta   90.00
_cell.angle_gamma   90.00
#
_symmetry.space_group_name_H-M   'P 1'
#
loop_
_entity.id
_entity.type
_entity.pdbx_description
1 polymer ?
#
loop_
_entity_poly.entity_id
_entity_poly.type
_entity_poly.pdbx_seq_one_letter_code
_entity_poly.pdbx_strand_id
1 'polypeptide(L)'
;MKNEVRGLLKIIPICLIYSLIIVLINLVVIFIFTQNIIQMLYLTSFIVLIEGGLALIAGAGIALYSPIFNKIFGKITYSESLEINRKRGSEPQAEKWVIVGGLLVIEALIISAF
;
A
#
# COMPACT_ATOMS: atom_id res chain seq x y z
N MET A 1 0.41 -15.89 -16.05
CA MET A 1 -0.75 -16.34 -15.24
C MET A 1 -0.43 -17.31 -14.09
N LYS A 2 -0.22 -18.62 -14.27
CA LYS A 2 -0.09 -19.56 -13.12
C LYS A 2 1.07 -19.26 -12.15
N ASN A 3 2.17 -18.69 -12.65
CA ASN A 3 3.34 -18.32 -11.84
C ASN A 3 3.20 -16.95 -11.15
N GLU A 4 2.49 -16.00 -11.75
CA GLU A 4 2.22 -14.67 -11.14
C GLU A 4 1.28 -14.80 -9.95
N VAL A 5 0.22 -15.62 -10.07
CA VAL A 5 -0.74 -15.86 -8.98
C VAL A 5 -0.04 -16.50 -7.77
N ARG A 6 0.93 -17.40 -7.97
CA ARG A 6 1.73 -17.96 -6.87
C ARG A 6 2.68 -16.93 -6.23
N GLY A 7 3.19 -15.97 -7.01
CA GLY A 7 4.00 -14.87 -6.49
C GLY A 7 3.19 -13.97 -5.57
N LEU A 8 2.02 -13.53 -6.04
CA LEU A 8 1.06 -12.73 -5.28
C LEU A 8 0.63 -13.41 -3.98
N LEU A 9 0.28 -14.70 -4.04
CA LEU A 9 -0.12 -15.49 -2.87
C LEU A 9 0.93 -15.55 -1.76
N LYS A 10 2.22 -15.39 -2.08
CA LYS A 10 3.30 -15.33 -1.08
C LYS A 10 3.47 -13.95 -0.46
N ILE A 11 3.08 -12.89 -1.17
CA ILE A 11 3.26 -11.50 -0.74
C ILE A 11 2.10 -11.05 0.15
N ILE A 12 0.88 -11.50 -0.15
CA ILE A 12 -0.33 -11.15 0.61
C ILE A 12 -0.20 -11.36 2.13
N PRO A 13 0.28 -12.51 2.65
CA PRO A 13 0.39 -12.73 4.10
C PRO A 13 1.34 -11.73 4.77
N ILE A 14 2.44 -11.38 4.10
CA ILE A 14 3.41 -10.39 4.60
C ILE A 14 2.76 -9.01 4.65
N CYS A 15 2.06 -8.63 3.58
CA CYS A 15 1.33 -7.36 3.53
C CYS A 15 0.22 -7.27 4.60
N LEU A 16 -0.44 -8.39 4.91
CA LEU A 16 -1.46 -8.47 5.95
C LEU A 16 -0.87 -8.30 7.36
N ILE A 17 0.31 -8.86 7.61
CA ILE A 17 1.03 -8.59 8.86
C ILE A 17 1.40 -7.10 8.96
N TYR A 18 1.85 -6.49 7.87
CA TYR A 18 2.16 -5.06 7.84
C TYR A 18 0.92 -4.18 8.07
N SER A 19 -0.22 -4.48 7.44
CA SER A 19 -1.45 -3.71 7.66
C SER A 19 -1.90 -3.82 9.12
N LEU A 20 -1.87 -5.03 9.68
CA LEU A 20 -2.22 -5.26 11.09
C LEU A 20 -1.32 -4.48 12.05
N ILE A 21 0.00 -4.42 11.80
CA ILE A 21 0.93 -3.63 12.62
C ILE A 21 0.56 -2.14 12.59
N ILE A 22 0.25 -1.60 11.42
CA ILE A 22 -0.14 -0.19 11.25
C ILE A 22 -1.42 0.11 12.05
N VAL A 23 -2.45 -0.73 11.90
CA VAL A 23 -3.70 -0.58 12.64
C VAL A 23 -3.47 -0.64 14.15
N LEU A 24 -2.66 -1.58 14.63
CA LEU A 24 -2.34 -1.72 16.06
C LEU A 24 -1.60 -0.48 16.60
N ILE A 25 -0.63 0.05 15.86
CA ILE A 25 0.08 1.27 16.24
C ILE A 25 -0.90 2.43 16.35
N ASN A 26 -1.76 2.63 15.35
CA ASN A 26 -2.76 3.70 15.38
C ASN A 26 -3.71 3.54 16.56
N LEU A 27 -4.20 2.33 16.83
CA LEU A 27 -5.09 2.06 17.94
C LEU A 27 -4.42 2.37 19.29
N VAL A 28 -3.17 1.94 19.49
CA VAL A 28 -2.41 2.24 20.73
C VAL A 28 -2.19 3.75 20.90
N VAL A 29 -1.81 4.45 19.84
CA VAL A 29 -1.58 5.90 19.89
C VAL A 29 -2.90 6.62 20.24
N ILE A 30 -3.99 6.29 19.56
CA ILE A 30 -5.30 6.93 19.77
C ILE A 30 -5.86 6.60 21.16
N PHE A 31 -5.65 5.38 21.65
CA PHE A 31 -6.05 4.96 23.00
C PHE A 31 -5.41 5.84 24.11
N ILE A 32 -4.18 6.31 23.92
CA ILE A 32 -3.52 7.22 24.87
C ILE A 32 -4.26 8.56 24.97
N PHE A 33 -4.84 9.03 23.86
CA PHE A 33 -5.50 10.35 23.79
C PHE A 33 -7.01 10.29 23.99
N THR A 34 -7.65 9.15 23.76
CA THR A 34 -9.10 8.98 23.86
C THR A 34 -9.46 7.81 24.76
N GLN A 35 -10.19 8.09 25.84
CA GLN A 35 -10.69 7.07 26.77
C GLN A 35 -12.06 6.50 26.37
N ASN A 36 -12.63 6.98 25.27
CA ASN A 36 -13.92 6.51 24.75
C ASN A 36 -13.70 5.55 23.57
N ILE A 37 -14.17 4.30 23.74
CA ILE A 37 -14.00 3.21 22.77
C ILE A 37 -14.62 3.57 21.40
N ILE A 38 -15.80 4.19 21.39
CA ILE A 38 -16.50 4.53 20.14
C ILE A 38 -15.70 5.58 19.37
N GLN A 39 -15.28 6.65 20.06
CA GLN A 39 -14.47 7.70 19.44
C GLN A 39 -13.12 7.17 18.95
N MET A 40 -12.50 6.24 19.70
CA MET A 40 -11.27 5.56 19.32
C MET A 40 -11.45 4.77 18.01
N LEU A 41 -12.52 4.00 17.86
CA LEU A 41 -12.79 3.22 16.65
C LEU A 41 -13.00 4.13 15.43
N TYR A 42 -13.78 5.21 15.56
CA TYR A 42 -13.98 6.17 14.48
C TYR A 42 -12.68 6.86 14.04
N LEU A 43 -11.88 7.33 15.00
CA LEU A 43 -10.58 7.96 14.69
C LEU A 43 -9.60 6.97 14.06
N THR A 44 -9.57 5.73 14.55
CA THR A 44 -8.70 4.68 14.01
C THR A 44 -9.11 4.35 12.58
N SER A 45 -10.39 4.12 12.33
CA SER A 45 -10.91 3.89 10.97
C SER A 45 -10.55 5.04 10.04
N PHE A 46 -10.75 6.29 10.45
CA PHE A 46 -10.44 7.46 9.63
C PHE A 46 -8.96 7.56 9.28
N ILE A 47 -8.06 7.40 10.25
CA ILE A 47 -6.61 7.47 10.02
C ILE A 47 -6.14 6.33 9.13
N VAL A 48 -6.58 5.10 9.41
CA VAL A 48 -6.23 3.91 8.61
C VAL A 48 -6.75 4.05 7.18
N LEU A 49 -7.92 4.66 6.96
CA LEU A 49 -8.46 4.93 5.63
C LEU A 49 -7.56 5.90 4.85
N ILE A 50 -7.09 6.97 5.51
CA ILE A 50 -6.16 7.94 4.90
C ILE A 50 -4.83 7.27 4.55
N GLU A 51 -4.25 6.52 5.47
CA GLU A 51 -2.98 5.83 5.25
C GLU A 51 -3.09 4.80 4.12
N GLY A 52 -4.18 4.02 4.09
CA GLY A 52 -4.46 3.09 3.01
C GLY A 52 -4.64 3.79 1.67
N GLY A 53 -5.37 4.90 1.64
CA GLY A 53 -5.54 5.74 0.45
C GLY A 53 -4.23 6.32 -0.07
N LEU A 54 -3.38 6.85 0.82
CA LEU A 54 -2.05 7.35 0.47
C LEU A 54 -1.15 6.24 -0.07
N ALA A 55 -1.17 5.06 0.54
CA ALA A 55 -0.42 3.90 0.07
C ALA A 55 -0.87 3.45 -1.33
N LEU A 56 -2.18 3.47 -1.61
CA LEU A 56 -2.71 3.19 -2.95
C LEU A 56 -2.26 4.23 -3.97
N ILE A 57 -2.36 5.52 -3.65
CA ILE A 57 -1.92 6.62 -4.53
C ILE A 57 -0.42 6.53 -4.79
N ALA A 58 0.40 6.29 -3.76
CA ALA A 58 1.84 6.14 -3.90
C ALA A 58 2.20 4.90 -4.74
N GLY A 59 1.59 3.75 -4.45
CA GLY A 59 1.80 2.51 -5.19
C GLY A 59 1.39 2.64 -6.67
N ALA A 60 0.19 3.18 -6.93
CA ALA A 60 -0.28 3.46 -8.29
C ALA A 60 0.60 4.51 -8.99
N GLY A 61 1.03 5.55 -8.27
CA GLY A 61 1.95 6.56 -8.75
C GLY A 61 3.27 5.95 -9.22
N ILE A 62 3.90 5.08 -8.42
CA ILE A 62 5.13 4.38 -8.81
C ILE A 62 4.89 3.46 -10.02
N ALA A 63 3.75 2.76 -10.05
CA ALA A 63 3.38 1.88 -11.15
C ALA A 63 3.11 2.62 -12.46
N LEU A 64 2.50 3.82 -12.41
CA LEU A 64 2.10 4.63 -13.57
C LEU A 64 3.18 5.60 -14.03
N TYR A 65 4.01 6.11 -13.12
CA TYR A 65 5.15 6.95 -13.47
C TYR A 65 6.10 6.19 -14.40
N SER A 66 6.24 4.89 -14.20
CA SER A 66 7.12 4.01 -14.97
C SER A 66 6.80 3.95 -16.50
N PRO A 67 5.57 3.65 -16.97
CA PRO A 67 5.23 3.66 -18.39
C PRO A 67 5.16 5.07 -19.00
N ILE A 68 4.69 6.08 -18.26
CA ILE A 68 4.56 7.46 -18.76
C ILE A 68 5.95 8.09 -18.96
N PHE A 69 6.85 7.92 -17.98
CA PHE A 69 8.23 8.39 -18.09
C PHE A 69 8.98 7.67 -19.21
N ASN A 70 8.83 6.34 -19.36
CA ASN A 70 9.41 5.62 -20.49
C ASN A 70 8.87 6.06 -21.85
N LYS A 71 7.58 6.43 -21.95
CA LYS A 71 7.01 6.92 -23.21
C LYS A 71 7.53 8.31 -23.61
N ILE A 72 7.84 9.15 -22.63
CA ILE A 72 8.34 10.52 -22.82
C ILE A 72 9.87 10.54 -22.98
N PHE A 73 10.61 9.84 -22.12
CA PHE A 73 12.08 9.83 -22.08
C PHE A 73 12.73 8.65 -22.80
N GLY A 74 12.02 7.54 -23.02
CA GLY A 74 12.55 6.38 -23.75
C GLY A 74 12.87 6.65 -25.22
N LYS A 75 12.38 7.78 -25.77
CA LYS A 75 12.78 8.27 -27.10
C LYS A 75 14.13 8.98 -27.10
N ILE A 76 14.65 9.38 -25.93
CA ILE A 76 15.88 10.19 -25.76
C ILE A 76 16.99 9.37 -25.10
N THR A 77 16.66 8.40 -24.24
CA THR A 77 17.64 7.59 -23.50
C THR A 77 17.20 6.13 -23.48
N TYR A 78 17.61 5.36 -24.50
CA TYR A 78 17.50 3.91 -24.50
C TYR A 78 18.66 3.33 -23.68
N SER A 79 18.49 3.17 -22.37
CA SER A 79 19.49 2.48 -21.55
C SER A 79 18.86 1.26 -20.85
N GLU A 80 19.29 0.06 -21.24
CA GLU A 80 18.87 -1.22 -20.64
C GLU A 80 19.07 -1.25 -19.11
N SER A 81 20.00 -0.44 -18.58
CA SER A 81 20.25 -0.27 -17.15
C SER A 81 19.03 0.27 -16.37
N LEU A 82 18.21 1.12 -16.99
CA LEU A 82 17.02 1.72 -16.36
C LEU A 82 15.88 0.69 -16.24
N GLU A 83 15.73 -0.19 -17.23
CA GLU A 83 14.73 -1.26 -17.21
C GLU A 83 15.07 -2.37 -16.19
N ILE A 84 16.36 -2.70 -16.04
CA ILE A 84 16.83 -3.71 -15.07
C ILE A 84 16.64 -3.21 -13.62
N ASN A 85 16.97 -1.95 -13.34
CA ASN A 85 16.77 -1.35 -12.02
C ASN A 85 15.28 -1.24 -11.66
N ARG A 86 14.41 -1.00 -12.65
CA ARG A 86 12.95 -0.97 -12.50
C ARG A 86 12.37 -2.32 -12.07
N LYS A 87 12.70 -3.40 -12.78
CA LYS A 87 12.21 -4.76 -12.47
C LYS A 87 12.72 -5.27 -11.13
N ARG A 88 13.90 -4.82 -10.69
CA ARG A 88 14.51 -5.24 -9.42
C ARG A 88 14.08 -4.42 -8.20
N GLY A 89 13.68 -3.16 -8.35
CA GLY A 89 13.40 -2.28 -7.22
C GLY A 89 11.98 -1.73 -7.19
N SER A 90 11.57 -1.00 -8.23
CA SER A 90 10.40 -0.14 -8.20
C SER A 90 9.07 -0.89 -8.35
N GLU A 91 9.01 -1.87 -9.26
CA GLU A 91 7.81 -2.68 -9.50
C GLU A 91 7.38 -3.53 -8.29
N PRO A 92 8.27 -4.33 -7.67
CA PRO A 92 7.87 -5.13 -6.51
C PRO A 92 7.53 -4.26 -5.29
N GLN A 93 8.04 -3.03 -5.23
CA GLN A 93 7.70 -2.09 -4.17
C GLN A 93 6.32 -1.48 -4.42
N ALA A 94 6.03 -1.02 -5.64
CA ALA A 94 4.70 -0.53 -6.02
C ALA A 94 3.60 -1.55 -5.74
N GLU A 95 3.84 -2.82 -6.07
CA GLU A 95 2.93 -3.93 -5.81
C GLU A 95 2.62 -4.07 -4.30
N LYS A 96 3.64 -4.01 -3.45
CA LYS A 96 3.47 -4.06 -1.99
C LYS A 96 2.67 -2.87 -1.46
N TRP A 97 2.94 -1.66 -1.94
CA TRP A 97 2.21 -0.45 -1.54
C TRP A 97 0.72 -0.53 -1.93
N VAL A 98 0.43 -1.03 -3.13
CA VAL A 98 -0.97 -1.22 -3.57
C VAL A 98 -1.68 -2.28 -2.73
N ILE A 99 -1.04 -3.42 -2.46
CA ILE A 99 -1.65 -4.50 -1.67
C ILE A 99 -1.88 -4.04 -0.21
N VAL A 100 -0.87 -3.46 0.44
CA VAL A 100 -1.00 -2.95 1.83
C VAL A 100 -2.04 -1.84 1.90
N GLY A 101 -2.01 -0.89 0.95
CA GLY A 101 -3.00 0.19 0.91
C GLY A 101 -4.43 -0.33 0.74
N GLY A 102 -4.63 -1.31 -0.14
CA GLY A 102 -5.93 -1.96 -0.32
C GLY A 102 -6.42 -2.67 0.94
N LEU A 103 -5.53 -3.39 1.64
CA LEU A 103 -5.87 -4.05 2.91
C LEU A 103 -6.25 -3.05 3.98
N LEU A 104 -5.49 -1.96 4.14
CA LEU A 104 -5.80 -0.89 5.10
C LEU A 104 -7.16 -0.25 4.82
N VAL A 105 -7.49 0.02 3.54
CA VAL A 105 -8.81 0.56 3.18
C VAL A 105 -9.94 -0.41 3.57
N ILE A 106 -9.78 -1.71 3.29
CA ILE A 106 -10.76 -2.73 3.66
C ILE A 106 -10.91 -2.81 5.19
N GLU A 107 -9.80 -2.86 5.92
CA GLU A 107 -9.78 -2.89 7.38
C GLU A 107 -10.45 -1.63 7.97
N ALA A 108 -10.16 -0.44 7.44
CA ALA A 108 -10.79 0.80 7.86
C ALA A 108 -12.32 0.78 7.68
N LEU A 109 -12.80 0.28 6.53
CA LEU A 109 -14.23 0.14 6.25
C LEU A 109 -14.89 -0.86 7.21
N ILE A 110 -14.24 -2.00 7.48
CA ILE A 110 -14.73 -2.98 8.45
C ILE A 110 -14.82 -2.35 9.83
N ILE A 111 -13.77 -1.65 10.29
CA ILE A 111 -13.77 -0.97 11.60
C ILE A 111 -14.88 0.10 11.66
N SER A 112 -15.13 0.82 10.57
CA SER A 112 -16.19 1.86 10.53
C SER A 112 -17.62 1.31 10.63
N ALA A 113 -17.80 0.01 10.37
CA ALA A 113 -19.11 -0.63 10.40
C ALA A 113 -19.54 -1.10 11.80
N PHE A 114 -18.68 -0.94 12.81
CA PHE A 114 -18.93 -1.27 14.22
C PHE A 114 -19.11 0.00 15.06
#